data_AF-A0A7C3QQT9-F1
#
_entry.id   AF-A0A7C3QQT9-F1
#
_cell.length_a   1.000
_cell.length_b   1.000
_cell.length_c   1.000
_cell.angle_alpha   90.00
_cell.angle_beta   90.00
_cell.angle_gamma   90.00
#
_symmetry.space_group_name_H-M   'P 1'
#
loop_
_entity.id
_entity.type
_entity.pdbx_description
1 polymer ?
#
loop_
_entity_poly.entity_id
_entity_poly.type
_entity_poly.pdbx_seq_one_letter_code
_entity_poly.pdbx_strand_id
1 'polypeptide(L)'
;MIDQGRIDEIRHLEFSRVFRGYEPREVDDTLVRISDEMTELLAAYRTQSEQLARVENLVSELEKKEKLLSDTLLEAKMQAQNTLEAARKEAGEIIRDADMSAREILSDAEERRRRAEDWFARTRESWLLELARIKKDTGEMVQTLENLEAQWNVLSWPPPPAGSGEKEADDREES
;
A
#
# COMPACT_ATOMS: atom_id res chain seq x y z
N MET A 1 24.36 1.64 -66.53
CA MET A 1 23.65 2.80 -65.95
C MET A 1 23.77 3.92 -66.98
N ILE A 2 22.66 4.53 -67.38
CA ILE A 2 22.69 5.69 -68.29
C ILE A 2 23.18 6.87 -67.45
N ASP A 3 24.28 7.47 -67.85
CA ASP A 3 24.86 8.65 -67.23
C ASP A 3 24.92 9.79 -68.26
N GLN A 4 25.28 10.98 -67.79
CA GLN A 4 25.36 12.15 -68.66
C GLN A 4 26.35 11.95 -69.82
N GLY A 5 27.45 11.22 -69.55
CA GLY A 5 28.49 10.94 -70.55
C GLY A 5 27.97 10.12 -71.72
N ARG A 6 27.18 9.07 -71.46
CA ARG A 6 26.57 8.27 -72.53
C ARG A 6 25.51 9.01 -73.33
N ILE A 7 24.83 9.99 -72.72
CA ILE A 7 23.86 10.84 -73.44
C ILE A 7 24.62 11.79 -74.38
N ASP A 8 25.74 12.37 -73.92
CA ASP A 8 26.60 13.18 -74.77
C ASP A 8 27.22 12.38 -75.92
N GLU A 9 27.56 11.10 -75.72
CA GLU A 9 27.99 10.20 -76.78
C GLU A 9 26.91 10.01 -77.86
N ILE A 10 25.64 9.86 -77.47
CA ILE A 10 24.50 9.72 -78.39
C ILE A 10 24.30 11.01 -79.19
N ARG A 11 24.50 12.17 -78.56
CA ARG A 11 24.35 13.49 -79.21
C ARG A 11 25.39 13.72 -80.31
N HIS A 12 26.58 13.12 -80.22
CA HIS A 12 27.69 13.27 -81.16
C HIS A 12 27.91 12.02 -82.04
N LEU A 13 26.93 11.12 -82.12
CA LEU A 13 27.06 9.89 -82.88
C LEU A 13 27.06 10.17 -84.39
N GLU A 14 28.09 9.72 -85.10
CA GLU A 14 28.19 9.89 -86.56
C GLU A 14 27.75 8.61 -87.30
N PHE A 15 26.96 8.79 -88.36
CA PHE A 15 26.52 7.69 -89.23
C PHE A 15 27.18 7.73 -90.61
N SER A 16 27.60 6.56 -91.11
CA SER A 16 28.14 6.42 -92.46
C SER A 16 27.06 6.64 -93.54
N ARG A 17 27.38 7.43 -94.58
CA ARG A 17 26.45 7.70 -95.69
C ARG A 17 26.38 6.54 -96.67
N VAL A 18 25.16 6.16 -97.07
CA VAL A 18 24.87 5.11 -98.06
C VAL A 18 23.84 5.58 -99.08
N PHE A 19 23.91 5.03 -100.30
CA PHE A 19 22.97 5.36 -101.37
C PHE A 19 21.53 4.99 -100.96
N ARG A 20 20.61 5.97 -100.95
CA ARG A 20 19.23 5.88 -100.42
C ARG A 20 19.10 5.76 -98.88
N GLY A 21 20.04 6.33 -98.12
CA GLY A 21 19.92 6.47 -96.66
C GLY A 21 18.98 7.61 -96.21
N TYR A 22 18.77 7.71 -94.90
CA TYR A 22 18.06 8.82 -94.27
C TYR A 22 18.79 10.16 -94.46
N GLU A 23 18.05 11.27 -94.46
CA GLU A 23 18.63 12.61 -94.57
C GLU A 23 19.46 12.93 -93.32
N PRO A 24 20.77 13.25 -93.44
CA PRO A 24 21.65 13.46 -92.29
C PRO A 24 21.13 14.51 -91.29
N ARG A 25 20.54 15.61 -91.77
CA ARG A 25 19.99 16.66 -90.90
C ARG A 25 18.84 16.17 -90.02
N GLU A 26 17.95 15.35 -90.57
CA GLU A 26 16.81 14.81 -89.82
C GLU A 26 17.26 13.81 -88.76
N VAL A 27 18.32 13.04 -89.05
CA VAL A 27 18.96 12.15 -88.08
C VAL A 27 19.62 12.96 -86.96
N ASP A 28 20.40 14.00 -87.29
CA ASP A 28 21.07 14.86 -86.31
C ASP A 28 20.05 15.56 -85.38
N ASP A 29 18.97 16.13 -85.95
CA ASP A 29 17.88 16.76 -85.18
C ASP A 29 17.18 15.75 -84.25
N THR A 30 17.06 14.50 -84.69
CA THR A 30 16.47 13.41 -83.88
C THR A 30 17.41 12.98 -82.76
N LEU A 31 18.73 12.87 -83.00
CA LEU A 31 19.72 12.58 -81.97
C LEU A 31 19.73 13.65 -80.88
N VAL A 32 19.62 14.93 -81.26
CA VAL A 32 19.50 16.04 -80.30
C VAL A 32 18.24 15.88 -79.45
N ARG A 33 17.08 15.65 -80.08
CA ARG A 33 15.80 15.48 -79.37
C ARG A 33 15.85 14.30 -78.39
N ILE A 34 16.36 13.14 -78.83
CA ILE A 34 16.50 11.95 -77.98
C ILE A 34 17.44 12.25 -76.81
N SER A 35 18.56 12.94 -77.05
CA SER A 35 19.52 13.28 -76.01
C SER A 35 18.93 14.23 -74.97
N ASP A 36 18.13 15.21 -75.40
CA ASP A 36 17.45 16.15 -74.52
C ASP A 36 16.36 15.44 -73.68
N GLU A 37 15.53 14.59 -74.30
CA GLU A 37 14.52 13.78 -73.59
C GLU A 37 15.16 12.81 -72.57
N MET A 38 16.27 12.15 -72.95
CA MET A 38 17.02 11.28 -72.04
C MET A 38 17.62 12.06 -70.87
N THR A 39 18.06 13.30 -71.09
CA THR A 39 18.58 14.18 -70.05
C THR A 39 17.48 14.55 -69.05
N GLU A 40 16.30 14.93 -69.54
CA GLU A 40 15.16 15.23 -68.68
C GLU A 40 14.72 14.01 -67.86
N LEU A 41 14.64 12.83 -68.50
CA LEU A 41 14.30 11.59 -67.83
C LEU A 41 15.33 11.21 -66.75
N LEU A 42 16.62 11.40 -67.01
CA LEU A 42 17.68 11.12 -66.03
C LEU A 42 17.61 12.08 -64.83
N ALA A 43 17.29 13.35 -65.05
CA ALA A 43 17.09 14.33 -63.98
C ALA A 43 15.86 13.98 -63.12
N ALA A 44 14.75 13.60 -63.76
CA ALA A 44 13.55 13.14 -63.06
C ALA A 44 13.82 11.87 -62.25
N TYR A 45 14.53 10.89 -62.82
CA TYR A 45 14.92 9.66 -62.14
C TYR A 45 15.79 9.93 -60.91
N ARG A 46 16.81 10.79 -61.02
CA ARG A 46 17.64 11.18 -59.87
C ARG A 46 16.80 11.83 -58.77
N THR A 47 15.93 12.75 -59.13
CA THR A 47 15.04 13.44 -58.17
C THR A 47 14.13 12.46 -57.45
N GLN A 48 13.49 11.53 -58.18
CA GLN A 48 12.65 10.49 -57.58
C GLN A 48 13.46 9.52 -56.73
N SER A 49 14.63 9.10 -57.17
CA SER A 49 15.51 8.20 -56.43
C SER A 49 15.96 8.81 -55.10
N GLU A 50 16.30 10.11 -55.09
CA GLU A 50 16.59 10.83 -53.86
C GLU A 50 15.37 10.96 -52.95
N GLN A 51 14.18 11.21 -53.50
CA GLN A 51 12.94 11.24 -52.71
C GLN A 51 12.65 9.87 -52.10
N LEU A 52 12.81 8.80 -52.85
CA LEU A 52 12.62 7.43 -52.39
C LEU A 52 13.58 7.13 -51.23
N ALA A 53 14.88 7.41 -51.40
CA ALA A 53 15.87 7.22 -50.35
C ALA A 53 15.54 8.04 -49.08
N ARG A 54 15.02 9.27 -49.21
CA ARG A 54 14.56 10.06 -48.07
C ARG A 54 13.37 9.42 -47.36
N VAL A 55 12.38 8.93 -48.10
CA VAL A 55 11.19 8.29 -47.55
C VAL A 55 11.55 6.97 -46.87
N GLU A 56 12.40 6.14 -47.49
CA GLU A 56 12.88 4.87 -46.91
C GLU A 56 13.61 5.11 -45.59
N ASN A 57 14.47 6.14 -45.52
CA ASN A 57 15.13 6.51 -44.27
C ASN A 57 14.13 6.97 -43.20
N LEU A 58 13.12 7.76 -43.58
CA LEU A 58 12.09 8.21 -42.65
C LEU A 58 11.27 7.04 -42.10
N VAL A 59 10.88 6.10 -42.97
CA VAL A 59 10.16 4.89 -42.58
C VAL A 59 11.00 4.07 -41.60
N SER A 60 12.28 3.83 -41.92
CA SER A 60 13.18 3.09 -41.02
C SER A 60 13.32 3.75 -39.64
N GLU A 61 13.42 5.07 -39.57
CA GLU A 61 13.48 5.80 -38.31
C GLU A 61 12.15 5.74 -37.53
N LEU A 62 11.02 5.76 -38.22
CA LEU A 62 9.71 5.61 -37.60
C LEU A 62 9.51 4.19 -37.04
N GLU A 63 9.90 3.16 -37.78
CA GLU A 63 9.85 1.76 -37.33
C GLU A 63 10.70 1.54 -36.07
N LYS A 64 11.91 2.12 -36.02
CA LYS A 64 12.76 2.07 -34.82
C LYS A 64 12.10 2.75 -33.62
N LYS A 65 11.48 3.91 -33.83
CA LYS A 65 10.77 4.65 -32.78
C LYS A 65 9.54 3.91 -32.30
N GLU A 66 8.76 3.32 -33.21
CA GLU A 66 7.59 2.52 -32.88
C GLU A 66 7.98 1.29 -32.05
N LYS A 67 9.06 0.61 -32.44
CA LYS A 67 9.60 -0.51 -31.67
C LYS A 67 10.01 -0.08 -30.27
N LEU A 68 10.79 1.00 -30.15
CA LEU A 68 11.22 1.53 -28.85
C LEU A 68 10.01 1.91 -27.98
N LEU A 69 9.02 2.60 -28.54
CA LEU A 69 7.79 2.96 -27.83
C LEU A 69 7.03 1.71 -27.37
N SER A 70 6.91 0.70 -28.22
CA SER A 70 6.23 -0.56 -27.90
C SER A 70 6.93 -1.30 -26.77
N ASP A 71 8.27 -1.42 -26.85
CA ASP A 71 9.08 -2.06 -25.81
C ASP A 71 8.98 -1.28 -24.49
N THR A 72 9.04 0.05 -24.53
CA THR A 72 8.91 0.91 -23.35
C THR A 72 7.51 0.81 -22.73
N LEU A 73 6.45 0.76 -23.54
CA LEU A 73 5.07 0.59 -23.05
C LEU A 73 4.87 -0.78 -22.40
N LEU A 74 5.47 -1.82 -22.96
CA LEU A 74 5.44 -3.15 -22.38
C LEU A 74 6.17 -3.18 -21.03
N GLU A 75 7.36 -2.59 -20.97
CA GLU A 75 8.15 -2.48 -19.75
C GLU A 75 7.42 -1.68 -18.67
N ALA A 76 6.86 -0.51 -19.02
CA ALA A 76 6.06 0.30 -18.11
C ALA A 76 4.84 -0.46 -17.57
N LYS A 77 4.16 -1.24 -18.42
CA LYS A 77 3.03 -2.09 -18.00
C LYS A 77 3.50 -3.18 -17.05
N MET A 78 4.59 -3.87 -17.34
CA MET A 78 5.15 -4.91 -16.47
C MET A 78 5.58 -4.32 -15.12
N GLN A 79 6.24 -3.16 -15.12
CA GLN A 79 6.65 -2.47 -13.90
C GLN A 79 5.43 -2.07 -13.07
N ALA A 80 4.38 -1.51 -13.69
CA ALA A 80 3.13 -1.20 -13.01
C ALA A 80 2.49 -2.44 -12.38
N GLN A 81 2.44 -3.56 -13.10
CA GLN A 81 1.93 -4.83 -12.56
C GLN A 81 2.75 -5.33 -11.37
N ASN A 82 4.08 -5.35 -11.50
CA ASN A 82 4.98 -5.77 -10.41
C ASN A 82 4.82 -4.90 -9.17
N THR A 83 4.72 -3.57 -9.33
CA THR A 83 4.49 -2.65 -8.20
C THR A 83 3.14 -2.88 -7.53
N LEU A 84 2.09 -3.14 -8.30
CA LEU A 84 0.76 -3.48 -7.78
C LEU A 84 0.76 -4.79 -7.00
N GLU A 85 1.43 -5.82 -7.51
CA GLU A 85 1.56 -7.11 -6.82
C GLU A 85 2.35 -6.98 -5.53
N ALA A 86 3.47 -6.25 -5.54
CA ALA A 86 4.26 -5.97 -4.34
C ALA A 86 3.44 -5.21 -3.29
N ALA A 87 2.75 -4.14 -3.67
CA ALA A 87 1.91 -3.35 -2.76
C ALA A 87 0.76 -4.18 -2.18
N ARG A 88 0.14 -5.07 -2.97
CA ARG A 88 -0.90 -5.99 -2.47
C ARG A 88 -0.35 -6.98 -1.46
N LYS A 89 0.84 -7.53 -1.72
CA LYS A 89 1.50 -8.46 -0.79
C LYS A 89 1.83 -7.76 0.53
N GLU A 90 2.46 -6.59 0.45
CA GLU A 90 2.83 -5.77 1.62
C GLU A 90 1.59 -5.36 2.43
N ALA A 91 0.51 -4.94 1.76
CA ALA A 91 -0.76 -4.65 2.44
C ALA A 91 -1.32 -5.88 3.17
N GLY A 92 -1.22 -7.07 2.55
CA GLY A 92 -1.62 -8.33 3.19
C GLY A 92 -0.78 -8.69 4.41
N GLU A 93 0.53 -8.44 4.35
CA GLU A 93 1.46 -8.63 5.48
C GLU A 93 1.13 -7.66 6.62
N ILE A 94 0.92 -6.37 6.32
CA ILE A 94 0.54 -5.35 7.32
C ILE A 94 -0.75 -5.73 8.04
N ILE A 95 -1.79 -6.15 7.30
CA ILE A 95 -3.06 -6.56 7.90
C ILE A 95 -2.85 -7.78 8.81
N ARG A 96 -2.06 -8.75 8.35
CA ARG A 96 -1.77 -9.97 9.13
C ARG A 96 -1.02 -9.65 10.42
N ASP A 97 -0.02 -8.78 10.36
CA ASP A 97 0.76 -8.35 11.53
C ASP A 97 -0.08 -7.54 12.52
N ALA A 98 -0.95 -6.67 12.00
CA ALA A 98 -1.92 -5.93 12.81
C ALA A 98 -2.90 -6.88 13.52
N ASP A 99 -3.43 -7.89 12.83
CA ASP A 99 -4.33 -8.89 13.41
C ASP A 99 -3.64 -9.74 14.49
N MET A 100 -2.38 -10.14 14.26
CA MET A 100 -1.61 -10.88 15.27
C MET A 100 -1.36 -10.01 16.50
N SER A 101 -0.91 -8.77 16.30
CA SER A 101 -0.67 -7.83 17.40
C SER A 101 -1.95 -7.54 18.20
N ALA A 102 -3.09 -7.37 17.52
CA ALA A 102 -4.38 -7.16 18.17
C ALA A 102 -4.78 -8.37 19.02
N ARG A 103 -4.57 -9.59 18.52
CA ARG A 103 -4.84 -10.84 19.27
C ARG A 103 -3.95 -10.97 20.50
N GLU A 104 -2.67 -10.63 20.38
CA GLU A 104 -1.73 -10.64 21.52
C GLU A 104 -2.16 -9.64 22.60
N ILE A 105 -2.52 -8.42 22.20
CA ILE A 105 -3.01 -7.37 23.12
C ILE A 105 -4.30 -7.83 23.82
N LEU A 106 -5.25 -8.41 23.08
CA LEU A 106 -6.48 -8.94 23.66
C LEU A 106 -6.22 -10.06 24.66
N SER A 107 -5.33 -11.01 24.31
CA SER A 107 -4.96 -12.11 25.19
C SER A 107 -4.31 -11.62 26.48
N ASP A 108 -3.37 -10.68 26.40
CA ASP A 108 -2.73 -10.10 27.59
C ASP A 108 -3.73 -9.29 28.43
N ALA A 109 -4.64 -8.54 27.80
CA ALA A 109 -5.70 -7.83 28.51
C ALA A 109 -6.66 -8.79 29.24
N GLU A 110 -7.04 -9.90 28.61
CA GLU A 110 -7.88 -10.93 29.21
C GLU A 110 -7.17 -11.61 30.39
N GLU A 111 -5.88 -11.93 30.25
CA GLU A 111 -5.08 -12.52 31.32
C GLU A 111 -4.92 -11.56 32.51
N ARG A 112 -4.67 -10.27 32.24
CA ARG A 112 -4.63 -9.23 33.28
C ARG A 112 -5.97 -9.08 33.99
N ARG A 113 -7.09 -9.06 33.25
CA ARG A 113 -8.44 -9.00 33.82
C ARG A 113 -8.68 -10.19 34.73
N ARG A 114 -8.38 -11.41 34.26
CA ARG A 114 -8.54 -12.63 35.06
C ARG A 114 -7.69 -12.59 36.33
N ARG A 115 -6.42 -12.20 36.23
CA ARG A 115 -5.54 -12.05 37.40
C ARG A 115 -6.08 -11.03 38.41
N ALA A 116 -6.63 -9.91 37.94
CA ALA A 116 -7.24 -8.93 38.79
C ALA A 116 -8.48 -9.50 39.51
N GLU A 117 -9.37 -10.19 38.79
CA GLU A 117 -10.55 -10.85 39.36
C GLU A 117 -10.17 -11.89 40.43
N ASP A 118 -9.20 -12.75 40.14
CA ASP A 118 -8.68 -13.75 41.08
C ASP A 118 -8.09 -13.08 42.33
N TRP A 119 -7.35 -11.98 42.16
CA TRP A 119 -6.80 -11.20 43.27
C TRP A 119 -7.89 -10.54 44.13
N PHE A 120 -8.90 -9.93 43.50
CA PHE A 120 -10.04 -9.32 44.20
C PHE A 120 -10.82 -10.38 44.99
N ALA A 121 -11.09 -11.55 44.39
CA ALA A 121 -11.80 -12.63 45.06
C ALA A 121 -11.06 -13.11 46.32
N ARG A 122 -9.75 -13.37 46.21
CA ARG A 122 -8.91 -13.79 47.34
C ARG A 122 -8.83 -12.73 48.43
N THR A 123 -8.66 -11.47 48.05
CA THR A 123 -8.59 -10.35 49.00
C THR A 123 -9.90 -10.22 49.76
N ARG A 124 -11.04 -10.32 49.05
CA ARG A 124 -12.37 -10.29 49.68
C ARG A 124 -12.58 -11.46 50.64
N GLU A 125 -12.18 -12.67 50.26
CA GLU A 125 -12.26 -13.85 51.12
C GLU A 125 -11.43 -13.65 52.40
N SER A 126 -10.17 -13.23 52.26
CA SER A 126 -9.29 -12.92 53.40
C SER A 126 -9.90 -11.88 54.32
N TRP A 127 -10.42 -10.78 53.76
CA TRP A 127 -11.07 -9.72 54.52
C TRP A 127 -12.29 -10.20 55.31
N LEU A 128 -13.13 -11.04 54.69
CA LEU A 128 -14.30 -11.62 55.36
C LEU A 128 -13.89 -12.54 56.53
N LEU A 129 -12.84 -13.34 56.34
CA LEU A 129 -12.29 -14.18 57.40
C LEU A 129 -11.73 -13.34 58.56
N GLU A 130 -11.01 -12.26 58.27
CA GLU A 130 -10.51 -11.34 59.31
C GLU A 130 -11.66 -10.67 60.07
N LEU A 131 -12.70 -10.18 59.38
CA LEU A 131 -13.87 -9.60 60.03
C LEU A 131 -14.58 -10.62 60.93
N ALA A 132 -14.72 -11.87 60.48
CA ALA A 132 -15.30 -12.95 61.29
C ALA A 132 -14.46 -13.22 62.54
N ARG A 133 -13.13 -13.21 62.42
CA ARG A 133 -12.19 -13.36 63.54
C ARG A 133 -12.33 -12.20 64.54
N ILE A 134 -12.28 -10.96 64.07
CA ILE A 134 -12.45 -9.77 64.92
C ILE A 134 -13.79 -9.82 65.66
N LYS A 135 -14.88 -10.15 64.95
CA LYS A 135 -16.21 -10.28 65.55
C LYS A 135 -16.24 -11.35 66.65
N LYS A 136 -15.58 -12.48 66.43
CA LYS A 136 -15.46 -13.54 67.45
C LYS A 136 -14.66 -13.04 68.67
N ASP A 137 -13.47 -12.50 68.44
CA ASP A 137 -12.55 -12.07 69.51
C ASP A 137 -13.18 -10.95 70.37
N THR A 138 -13.89 -10.01 69.74
CA THR A 138 -14.63 -8.96 70.47
C THR A 138 -15.79 -9.52 71.29
N GLY A 139 -16.53 -10.51 70.77
CA GLY A 139 -17.57 -11.20 71.53
C GLY A 139 -17.02 -11.95 72.75
N GLU A 140 -15.87 -12.60 72.60
CA GLU A 140 -15.15 -13.22 73.72
C GLU A 140 -14.73 -12.18 74.76
N MET A 141 -14.18 -11.02 74.34
CA MET A 141 -13.85 -9.93 75.26
C MET A 141 -15.08 -9.42 76.03
N VAL A 142 -16.20 -9.17 75.36
CA VAL A 142 -17.45 -8.74 76.01
C VAL A 142 -17.86 -9.74 77.08
N GLN A 143 -17.85 -11.04 76.75
CA GLN A 143 -18.18 -12.09 77.71
C GLN A 143 -17.24 -12.09 78.93
N THR A 144 -15.95 -11.83 78.75
CA THR A 144 -15.02 -11.72 79.88
C THR A 144 -15.29 -10.50 80.75
N LEU A 145 -15.71 -9.37 80.16
CA LEU A 145 -16.06 -8.17 80.91
C LEU A 145 -17.33 -8.40 81.74
N GLU A 146 -18.36 -9.03 81.17
CA GLU A 146 -19.58 -9.43 81.90
C GLU A 146 -19.24 -10.36 83.08
N ASN A 147 -18.34 -11.32 82.87
CA ASN A 147 -17.90 -12.23 83.93
C ASN A 147 -17.14 -11.50 85.05
N LEU A 148 -16.28 -10.53 84.71
CA LEU A 148 -15.55 -9.71 85.68
C LEU A 148 -16.49 -8.78 86.45
N GLU A 149 -17.47 -8.18 85.78
CA GLU A 149 -18.50 -7.36 86.43
C GLU A 149 -19.33 -8.21 87.41
N ALA A 150 -19.74 -9.41 87.02
CA ALA A 150 -20.43 -10.34 87.92
C ALA A 150 -19.57 -10.70 89.14
N GLN A 151 -18.27 -10.94 88.96
CA GLN A 151 -17.34 -11.16 90.07
C GLN A 151 -17.19 -9.92 90.96
N TRP A 152 -17.07 -8.73 90.37
CA TRP A 152 -16.97 -7.48 91.09
C TRP A 152 -18.22 -7.19 91.92
N ASN A 153 -19.42 -7.37 91.35
CA ASN A 153 -20.69 -7.19 92.06
C ASN A 153 -20.85 -8.13 93.27
N VAL A 154 -20.20 -9.30 93.25
CA VAL A 154 -20.14 -10.21 94.40
C VAL A 154 -19.16 -9.70 95.48
N LEU A 155 -18.11 -8.97 95.10
CA LEU A 155 -17.09 -8.41 96.00
C LEU A 155 -17.47 -7.02 96.54
N SER A 156 -18.26 -6.23 95.81
CA SER A 156 -18.70 -4.89 96.22
C SER A 156 -19.87 -5.00 97.20
N TRP A 157 -19.56 -4.95 98.49
CA TRP A 157 -20.54 -4.76 99.56
C TRP A 157 -21.00 -3.29 99.63
N PRO A 158 -22.31 -2.97 99.78
CA PRO A 158 -23.48 -3.85 99.99
C PRO A 158 -24.28 -4.15 98.70
N PRO A 159 -25.10 -5.23 98.67
CA PRO A 159 -25.83 -5.66 97.47
C PRO A 159 -26.92 -4.66 97.03
N PRO A 160 -27.23 -4.57 95.73
CA PRO A 160 -28.32 -3.72 95.24
C PRO A 160 -29.67 -4.16 95.84
N PRO A 161 -30.56 -3.22 96.20
CA PRO A 161 -31.81 -3.53 96.88
C PRO A 161 -32.72 -4.39 96.00
N ALA A 162 -33.16 -5.53 96.54
CA ALA A 162 -34.06 -6.44 95.88
C ALA A 162 -35.48 -5.83 95.80
N GLY A 163 -35.85 -5.35 94.61
CA GLY A 163 -37.23 -5.18 94.16
C GLY A 163 -37.93 -3.88 94.56
N SER A 164 -38.04 -2.96 93.61
CA SER A 164 -39.22 -2.11 93.45
C SER A 164 -39.50 -1.97 91.96
N GLY A 165 -40.44 -2.78 91.45
CA GLY A 165 -41.15 -2.37 90.25
C GLY A 165 -41.98 -1.16 90.61
N GLU A 166 -41.61 0.02 90.14
CA GLU A 166 -42.55 1.10 89.95
C GLU A 166 -42.06 2.04 88.85
N LYS A 167 -43.00 2.37 87.98
CA LYS A 167 -42.88 3.28 86.85
C LYS A 167 -42.48 4.66 87.34
N GLU A 168 -41.59 5.32 86.61
CA GLU A 168 -41.71 6.76 86.41
C GLU A 168 -41.27 7.05 84.97
N ALA A 169 -42.29 7.23 84.12
CA ALA A 169 -42.15 8.08 82.96
C ALA A 169 -42.18 9.52 83.47
N ASP A 170 -41.21 10.34 83.10
CA ASP A 170 -41.52 11.69 82.63
C ASP A 170 -40.35 12.27 81.84
N ASP A 171 -40.75 13.07 80.87
CA ASP A 171 -40.02 13.75 79.82
C ASP A 171 -38.94 14.71 80.30
N ARG A 172 -37.92 14.88 79.44
CA ARG A 172 -37.25 16.14 79.03
C ARG A 172 -36.16 15.78 78.01
N GLU A 173 -36.37 16.09 76.72
CA GLU A 173 -35.79 17.26 76.03
C GLU A 173 -34.24 17.21 76.05
N GLU A 174 -33.52 17.09 74.92
CA GLU A 174 -33.45 18.08 73.85
C GLU A 174 -32.68 17.51 72.63
N SER A 175 -33.14 17.92 71.43
CA SER A 175 -32.43 18.14 70.14
C SER A 175 -31.49 17.10 69.54
#